data_AF-A0A167MPS9-F1
#
_entry.id   AF-A0A167MPS9-F1
#
_cell.length_a   1.000
_cell.length_b   1.000
_cell.length_c   1.000
_cell.angle_alpha   90.00
_cell.angle_beta   90.00
_cell.angle_gamma   90.00
#
_symmetry.space_group_name_H-M   'P 1'
#
loop_
_entity.id
_entity.type
_entity.pdbx_description
1 polymer ?
#
loop_
_entity_poly.entity_id
_entity_poly.type
_entity_poly.pdbx_seq_one_letter_code
_entity_poly.pdbx_strand_id
1 'polypeptide(L)'
;MNSEHDLLSSTYTYKPSLRPEAADTLPEKQYFDVYSNHSKRWTDYACCICFPCLPLWARSISCFALLLIIGFVITAGALMSTFKIPRIDYNGSTTHPDNLPAFQRNGSSNTFTFNMGLKIGVMNPNVENLALDSVKAVAYYINQPDQTVGGGEMYNLHLKAHSITNVTFPFQVVYDPSKDKDHEMLRDIVDLCISPKQNNSVPTLTFHYDLMPVVKIISLTYQPIYHQVVEVTCPVQGEQLLLLIKDMIVSYLPGVLLKSHLAALLHALF
;
A
#
# COMPACT_ATOMS: atom_id res chain seq x y z
N MET A 1 -26.09 18.40 68.28
CA MET A 1 -25.29 19.48 67.63
C MET A 1 -25.66 19.42 66.16
N ASN A 2 -26.82 19.95 65.76
CA ASN A 2 -27.13 21.36 65.46
C ASN A 2 -26.19 21.99 64.44
N SER A 3 -26.77 22.34 63.28
CA SER A 3 -26.77 23.63 62.55
C SER A 3 -26.83 23.29 61.05
N GLU A 4 -27.95 23.39 60.34
CA GLU A 4 -28.77 24.58 60.05
C GLU A 4 -27.94 25.70 59.42
N HIS A 5 -28.19 25.97 58.13
CA HIS A 5 -27.89 27.23 57.47
C HIS A 5 -29.00 27.58 56.48
N ASP A 6 -29.59 28.73 56.78
CA ASP A 6 -30.65 29.51 56.18
C ASP A 6 -30.50 29.79 54.67
N LEU A 7 -31.57 29.74 53.85
CA LEU A 7 -32.64 30.75 53.67
C LEU A 7 -32.12 32.05 53.05
N LEU A 8 -32.57 32.35 51.82
CA LEU A 8 -32.92 33.71 51.39
C LEU A 8 -33.89 33.62 50.19
N SER A 9 -35.17 33.69 50.55
CA SER A 9 -36.31 33.92 49.66
C SER A 9 -36.34 35.40 49.29
N SER A 10 -36.21 35.75 48.01
CA SER A 10 -36.46 37.13 47.56
C SER A 10 -37.93 37.30 47.18
N THR A 11 -38.66 37.85 48.13
CA THR A 11 -40.04 38.31 47.97
C THR A 11 -40.03 39.53 47.06
N TYR A 12 -40.48 39.40 45.81
CA TYR A 12 -40.72 40.55 44.95
C TYR A 12 -42.09 41.15 45.27
N THR A 13 -42.05 42.38 45.79
CA THR A 13 -43.17 43.25 46.11
C THR A 13 -43.92 43.63 44.84
N TYR A 14 -45.17 43.16 44.70
CA TYR A 14 -46.09 43.63 43.68
C TYR A 14 -46.52 45.06 44.01
N LYS A 15 -46.10 46.02 43.18
CA LYS A 15 -46.53 47.41 43.24
C LYS A 15 -47.77 47.55 42.34
N PRO A 16 -48.98 47.79 42.87
CA PRO A 16 -50.14 47.99 42.03
C PRO A 16 -49.97 49.30 41.25
N SER A 17 -49.90 49.18 39.92
CA SER A 17 -49.88 50.31 39.00
C SER A 17 -51.25 50.98 39.02
N LEU A 18 -51.26 52.26 39.39
CA LEU A 18 -52.40 53.15 39.30
C LEU A 18 -52.94 53.15 37.87
N ARG A 19 -54.22 52.77 37.72
CA ARG A 19 -55.00 52.94 36.49
C ARG A 19 -55.09 54.44 36.18
N PRO A 20 -54.57 54.95 35.06
CA PRO A 20 -54.92 56.28 34.61
C PRO A 20 -56.34 56.24 34.03
N GLU A 21 -57.26 56.82 34.79
CA GLU A 21 -58.62 57.15 34.38
C GLU A 21 -58.58 58.40 33.49
N ALA A 22 -58.22 58.22 32.21
CA ALA A 22 -58.44 59.19 31.13
C ALA A 22 -57.88 58.66 29.81
N ALA A 23 -58.68 57.91 29.06
CA ALA A 23 -58.50 57.73 27.62
C ALA A 23 -59.79 57.20 26.98
N ASP A 24 -60.92 57.86 27.26
CA ASP A 24 -62.06 57.80 26.34
C ASP A 24 -61.69 58.64 25.11
N THR A 25 -61.91 58.04 23.93
CA THR A 25 -61.74 58.59 22.58
C THR A 25 -60.32 58.55 21.98
N LEU A 26 -59.95 57.44 21.34
CA LEU A 26 -59.07 57.33 20.14
C LEU A 26 -59.12 55.88 19.60
N PRO A 27 -58.93 55.64 18.28
CA PRO A 27 -59.41 54.45 17.58
C PRO A 27 -58.65 53.15 17.91
N GLU A 28 -59.42 52.06 17.95
CA GLU A 28 -59.13 50.65 18.30
C GLU A 28 -57.87 50.01 17.68
N LYS A 29 -57.21 50.64 16.70
CA LYS A 29 -56.11 50.02 15.94
C LYS A 29 -54.72 50.12 16.56
N GLN A 30 -54.50 50.96 17.57
CA GLN A 30 -53.17 51.14 18.16
C GLN A 30 -52.91 50.34 19.44
N TYR A 31 -53.91 49.60 19.97
CA TYR A 31 -53.73 48.83 21.20
C TYR A 31 -53.12 47.43 20.98
N PHE A 32 -53.11 46.92 19.74
CA PHE A 32 -52.61 45.56 19.46
C PHE A 32 -51.10 45.47 19.24
N ASP A 33 -50.40 46.60 19.06
CA ASP A 33 -48.95 46.59 18.76
C ASP A 33 -48.05 46.55 20.00
N VAL A 34 -48.59 46.68 21.22
CA VAL A 34 -47.78 46.76 22.45
C VAL A 34 -47.65 45.43 23.20
N TYR A 35 -48.47 44.42 22.87
CA TYR A 35 -48.48 43.13 23.58
C TYR A 35 -48.08 41.91 22.73
N SER A 36 -47.24 42.12 21.71
CA SER A 36 -46.56 41.02 21.00
C SER A 36 -45.06 40.97 21.32
N ASN A 37 -44.69 41.24 22.57
CA ASN A 37 -43.34 40.92 23.05
C ASN A 37 -43.25 39.41 23.33
N HIS A 38 -43.39 38.60 22.28
CA HIS A 38 -42.93 37.23 22.27
C HIS A 38 -41.44 37.30 22.59
N SER A 39 -41.06 36.80 23.77
CA SER A 39 -39.66 36.58 24.09
C SER A 39 -39.09 35.72 22.97
N LYS A 40 -38.32 36.35 22.08
CA LYS A 40 -37.56 35.65 21.06
C LYS A 40 -36.60 34.77 21.83
N ARG A 41 -36.95 33.50 21.97
CA ARG A 41 -36.08 32.51 22.60
C ARG A 41 -34.77 32.58 21.84
N TRP A 42 -33.66 32.67 22.57
CA TRP A 42 -32.30 32.67 22.01
C TRP A 42 -32.03 31.54 21.00
N THR A 43 -32.88 30.51 20.98
CA THR A 43 -32.91 29.45 19.98
C THR A 43 -33.14 29.92 18.54
N ASP A 44 -33.75 31.09 18.31
CA ASP A 44 -34.03 31.61 16.96
C ASP A 44 -32.78 32.22 16.28
N TYR A 45 -31.82 32.67 17.09
CA TYR A 45 -30.57 33.27 16.65
C TYR A 45 -29.41 32.28 16.55
N ALA A 46 -29.54 31.06 17.10
CA ALA A 46 -28.43 30.13 17.25
C ALA A 46 -28.21 29.16 16.08
N CYS A 47 -29.13 29.02 15.12
CA CYS A 47 -29.04 27.94 14.12
C CYS A 47 -28.77 28.43 12.69
N CYS A 48 -27.54 28.36 12.22
CA CYS A 48 -27.15 28.48 10.81
C CYS A 48 -27.03 29.92 10.26
N ILE A 49 -25.80 30.42 10.25
CA ILE A 49 -25.31 31.65 9.57
C ILE A 49 -25.48 31.59 8.04
N CYS A 50 -25.76 30.41 7.47
CA CYS A 50 -25.56 30.18 6.04
C CYS A 50 -26.63 30.79 5.11
N PHE A 51 -27.88 31.02 5.55
CA PHE A 51 -28.93 31.60 4.68
C PHE A 51 -30.06 32.29 5.48
N PRO A 52 -30.03 33.63 5.65
CA PRO A 52 -31.09 34.36 6.36
C PRO A 52 -32.37 34.58 5.53
N CYS A 53 -32.33 34.32 4.21
CA CYS A 53 -33.40 34.70 3.28
C CYS A 53 -34.42 33.57 2.98
N LEU A 54 -34.26 32.38 3.55
CA LEU A 54 -35.09 31.21 3.26
C LEU A 54 -36.19 31.00 4.32
N PRO A 55 -37.34 30.43 3.95
CA PRO A 55 -38.43 30.17 4.89
C PRO A 55 -38.00 29.19 6.00
N LEU A 56 -38.60 29.32 7.20
CA LEU A 56 -38.21 28.59 8.42
C LEU A 56 -38.11 27.06 8.25
N TRP A 57 -38.97 26.46 7.42
CA TRP A 57 -38.94 25.03 7.12
C TRP A 57 -37.72 24.62 6.28
N ALA A 58 -37.31 25.45 5.32
CA ALA A 58 -36.15 25.21 4.48
C ALA A 58 -34.82 25.35 5.27
N ARG A 59 -34.76 26.26 6.24
CA ARG A 59 -33.62 26.39 7.17
C ARG A 59 -33.44 25.11 7.99
N SER A 60 -34.52 24.57 8.56
CA SER A 60 -34.48 23.32 9.32
C SER A 60 -33.96 22.15 8.47
N ILE A 61 -34.54 21.95 7.28
CA ILE A 61 -34.14 20.89 6.35
C ILE A 61 -32.66 21.03 5.94
N SER A 62 -32.20 22.26 5.66
CA SER A 62 -30.81 22.50 5.29
C SER A 62 -29.82 22.18 6.43
N CYS A 63 -30.13 22.54 7.67
CA CYS A 63 -29.25 22.24 8.81
C CYS A 63 -29.23 20.73 9.09
N PHE A 64 -30.36 20.02 8.97
CA PHE A 64 -30.40 18.55 9.07
C PHE A 64 -29.60 17.88 7.94
N ALA A 65 -29.74 18.35 6.70
CA ALA A 65 -28.97 17.83 5.57
C ALA A 65 -27.46 18.03 5.75
N LEU A 66 -27.03 19.21 6.24
CA LEU A 66 -25.63 19.49 6.55
C LEU A 66 -25.09 18.55 7.64
N LEU A 67 -25.86 18.32 8.71
CA LEU A 67 -25.46 17.36 9.76
C LEU A 67 -25.35 15.93 9.23
N LEU A 68 -26.25 15.50 8.33
CA LEU A 68 -26.16 14.19 7.69
C LEU A 68 -24.93 14.08 6.79
N ILE A 69 -24.60 15.13 6.03
CA ILE A 69 -23.39 15.16 5.19
C ILE A 69 -22.14 15.10 6.06
N ILE A 70 -22.06 15.88 7.14
CA ILE A 70 -20.94 15.82 8.08
C ILE A 70 -20.82 14.43 8.71
N GLY A 71 -21.95 13.84 9.15
CA GLY A 71 -21.98 12.47 9.67
C GLY A 71 -21.48 11.44 8.65
N PHE A 72 -21.89 11.58 7.39
CA PHE A 72 -21.42 10.73 6.29
C PHE A 72 -19.91 10.89 6.04
N VAL A 73 -19.40 12.12 6.04
CA VAL A 73 -17.96 12.39 5.86
C VAL A 73 -17.14 11.81 7.02
N ILE A 74 -17.60 11.95 8.27
CA ILE A 74 -16.91 11.39 9.43
C ILE A 74 -16.92 9.86 9.39
N THR A 75 -18.06 9.24 9.07
CA THR A 75 -18.16 7.77 8.97
C THR A 75 -17.33 7.22 7.81
N ALA A 76 -17.38 7.86 6.64
CA ALA A 76 -16.53 7.50 5.51
C ALA A 76 -15.04 7.68 5.83
N GLY A 77 -14.66 8.77 6.51
CA GLY A 77 -13.29 9.00 6.98
C GLY A 77 -12.82 7.96 7.99
N ALA A 78 -13.70 7.56 8.93
CA ALA A 78 -13.41 6.50 9.88
C ALA A 78 -13.20 5.15 9.17
N LEU A 79 -14.05 4.81 8.19
CA LEU A 79 -13.88 3.60 7.37
C LEU A 79 -12.56 3.66 6.59
N MET A 80 -12.23 4.80 5.97
CA MET A 80 -10.97 4.98 5.25
C MET A 80 -9.74 4.82 6.16
N SER A 81 -9.82 5.25 7.42
CA SER A 81 -8.75 5.11 8.41
C SER A 81 -8.46 3.65 8.80
N THR A 82 -9.41 2.73 8.57
CA THR A 82 -9.20 1.31 8.90
C THR A 82 -8.39 0.53 7.87
N PHE A 83 -8.16 1.09 6.67
CA PHE A 83 -7.38 0.41 5.64
C PHE A 83 -5.90 0.31 6.03
N LYS A 84 -5.43 -0.92 6.14
CA LYS A 84 -4.06 -1.31 6.43
C LYS A 84 -3.41 -1.92 5.18
N ILE A 85 -2.13 -1.67 5.02
CA ILE A 85 -1.33 -2.25 3.92
C ILE A 85 -1.22 -3.77 4.14
N PRO A 86 -1.48 -4.61 3.12
CA PRO A 86 -1.25 -6.05 3.19
C PRO A 86 0.21 -6.38 3.51
N ARG A 87 0.43 -7.48 4.23
CA ARG A 87 1.78 -8.01 4.49
C ARG A 87 2.10 -9.15 3.54
N ILE A 88 3.37 -9.26 3.16
CA ILE A 88 3.86 -10.30 2.24
C ILE A 88 4.85 -11.16 2.99
N ASP A 89 4.55 -12.44 3.11
CA ASP A 89 5.43 -13.44 3.69
C ASP A 89 6.01 -14.31 2.57
N TYR A 90 7.33 -14.51 2.60
CA TYR A 90 8.03 -15.36 1.63
C TYR A 90 8.15 -16.79 2.17
N ASN A 91 7.60 -17.75 1.42
CA ASN A 91 7.52 -19.17 1.78
C ASN A 91 8.47 -20.04 0.93
N GLY A 92 9.52 -19.44 0.36
CA GLY A 92 10.53 -20.12 -0.46
C GLY A 92 10.29 -20.04 -1.96
N SER A 93 11.18 -20.65 -2.72
CA SER A 93 11.12 -20.72 -4.19
C SER A 93 10.60 -22.08 -4.67
N THR A 94 10.07 -22.09 -5.88
CA THR A 94 9.55 -23.27 -6.58
C THR A 94 9.76 -23.11 -8.08
N THR A 95 9.28 -24.06 -8.88
CA THR A 95 9.34 -23.96 -10.33
C THR A 95 8.50 -22.78 -10.82
N HIS A 96 8.93 -22.14 -11.91
CA HIS A 96 8.17 -21.06 -12.52
C HIS A 96 6.72 -21.53 -12.81
N PRO A 97 5.67 -20.71 -12.54
CA PRO A 97 4.28 -21.12 -12.72
C PRO A 97 3.94 -21.54 -14.16
N ASP A 98 4.65 -20.99 -15.14
CA ASP A 98 4.52 -21.37 -16.56
C ASP A 98 5.34 -22.62 -16.95
N ASN A 99 5.85 -23.39 -15.96
CA ASN A 99 6.69 -24.58 -16.15
C ASN A 99 7.97 -24.32 -16.97
N LEU A 100 8.51 -23.11 -16.88
CA LEU A 100 9.79 -22.78 -17.50
C LEU A 100 10.93 -23.51 -16.78
N PRO A 101 11.95 -24.01 -17.51
CA PRO A 101 13.12 -24.60 -16.89
C PRO A 101 13.84 -23.57 -16.02
N ALA A 102 14.30 -24.03 -14.85
CA ALA A 102 14.93 -23.20 -13.82
C ALA A 102 16.14 -22.42 -14.34
N PHE A 103 16.80 -22.96 -15.36
CA PHE A 103 17.95 -22.38 -16.02
C PHE A 103 17.84 -22.52 -17.53
N GLN A 104 18.13 -21.43 -18.25
CA GLN A 104 18.16 -21.39 -19.71
C GLN A 104 19.34 -20.57 -20.19
N ARG A 105 20.15 -21.14 -21.07
CA ARG A 105 21.19 -20.40 -21.81
C ARG A 105 20.59 -19.90 -23.12
N ASN A 106 20.85 -18.65 -23.50
CA ASN A 106 20.56 -18.21 -24.85
C ASN A 106 21.66 -18.72 -25.79
N GLY A 107 21.28 -19.55 -26.78
CA GLY A 107 22.20 -20.44 -27.50
C GLY A 107 23.34 -19.81 -28.30
N SER A 108 23.39 -18.48 -28.44
CA SER A 108 24.47 -17.77 -29.18
C SER A 108 25.17 -16.68 -28.37
N SER A 109 24.67 -16.34 -27.18
CA SER A 109 25.23 -15.30 -26.33
C SER A 109 25.64 -15.90 -24.99
N ASN A 110 26.60 -15.27 -24.30
CA ASN A 110 26.96 -15.61 -22.93
C ASN A 110 25.90 -15.11 -21.91
N THR A 111 24.66 -14.91 -22.37
CA THR A 111 23.52 -14.53 -21.55
C THR A 111 22.80 -15.77 -21.09
N PHE A 112 22.34 -15.75 -19.84
CA PHE A 112 21.57 -16.84 -19.26
C PHE A 112 20.43 -16.29 -18.42
N THR A 113 19.44 -17.14 -18.17
CA THR A 113 18.20 -16.78 -17.50
C THR A 113 17.87 -17.81 -16.44
N PHE A 114 17.55 -17.32 -15.25
CA PHE A 114 16.97 -18.09 -14.17
C PHE A 114 15.46 -17.86 -14.12
N ASN A 115 14.68 -18.93 -14.13
CA ASN A 115 13.23 -18.85 -14.00
C ASN A 115 12.80 -19.54 -12.71
N MET A 116 12.02 -18.86 -11.89
CA MET A 116 11.57 -19.40 -10.62
C MET A 116 10.18 -18.87 -10.26
N GLY A 117 9.45 -19.67 -9.50
CA GLY A 117 8.22 -19.23 -8.84
C GLY A 117 8.54 -18.87 -7.40
N LEU A 118 8.16 -17.68 -6.95
CA LEU A 118 8.28 -17.31 -5.54
C LEU A 118 6.96 -17.64 -4.84
N LYS A 119 6.98 -18.54 -3.85
CA LYS A 119 5.81 -18.82 -3.03
C LYS A 119 5.64 -17.69 -2.04
N ILE A 120 4.60 -16.89 -2.22
CA ILE A 120 4.30 -15.75 -1.35
C ILE A 120 2.93 -15.94 -0.71
N GLY A 121 2.86 -15.68 0.59
CA GLY A 121 1.61 -15.55 1.34
C GLY A 121 1.29 -14.07 1.51
N VAL A 122 0.21 -13.59 0.91
CA VAL A 122 -0.24 -12.21 1.07
C VAL A 122 -1.35 -12.18 2.12
N MET A 123 -1.05 -11.61 3.29
CA MET A 123 -2.01 -11.42 4.36
C MET A 123 -2.73 -10.08 4.20
N ASN A 124 -4.04 -10.13 3.98
CA ASN A 124 -4.88 -8.94 3.93
C ASN A 124 -5.57 -8.72 5.29
N PRO A 125 -5.13 -7.74 6.11
CA PRO A 125 -5.74 -7.44 7.39
C PRO A 125 -7.03 -6.60 7.28
N ASN A 126 -7.47 -6.24 6.07
CA ASN A 126 -8.64 -5.39 5.86
C ASN A 126 -9.95 -6.17 5.96
N VAL A 127 -11.01 -5.44 6.33
CA VAL A 127 -12.40 -5.90 6.35
C VAL A 127 -12.99 -6.15 4.97
N GLU A 128 -12.42 -5.49 3.95
CA GLU A 128 -12.84 -5.60 2.56
C GLU A 128 -11.86 -6.41 1.71
N ASN A 129 -12.40 -6.96 0.63
CA ASN A 129 -11.60 -7.62 -0.40
C ASN A 129 -10.80 -6.56 -1.18
N LEU A 130 -9.56 -6.90 -1.52
CA LEU A 130 -8.69 -6.05 -2.34
C LEU A 130 -8.44 -6.75 -3.68
N ALA A 131 -8.88 -6.13 -4.77
CA ALA A 131 -8.59 -6.59 -6.13
C ALA A 131 -7.43 -5.78 -6.70
N LEU A 132 -6.38 -6.48 -7.11
CA LEU A 132 -5.22 -5.91 -7.78
C LEU A 132 -5.29 -6.30 -9.26
N ASP A 133 -5.26 -5.31 -10.13
CA ASP A 133 -5.30 -5.52 -11.58
C ASP A 133 -4.00 -6.19 -12.04
N SER A 134 -2.86 -5.66 -11.59
CA SER A 134 -1.56 -6.29 -11.76
C SER A 134 -0.64 -6.02 -10.59
N VAL A 135 0.38 -6.87 -10.44
CA VAL A 135 1.48 -6.70 -9.50
C VAL A 135 2.75 -6.94 -10.29
N LYS A 136 3.52 -5.87 -10.50
CA LYS A 136 4.80 -5.92 -11.19
C LYS A 136 5.94 -5.84 -10.17
N ALA A 137 6.94 -6.68 -10.33
CA ALA A 137 8.19 -6.61 -9.60
C ALA A 137 9.33 -6.33 -10.58
N VAL A 138 10.21 -5.40 -10.23
CA VAL A 138 11.46 -5.13 -10.96
C VAL A 138 12.60 -5.36 -9.99
N ALA A 139 13.56 -6.20 -10.35
CA ALA A 139 14.67 -6.58 -9.50
C ALA A 139 16.00 -6.01 -9.98
N TYR A 140 16.83 -5.64 -9.01
CA TYR A 140 18.16 -5.09 -9.14
C TYR A 140 19.13 -5.95 -8.33
N TYR A 141 20.32 -6.15 -8.87
CA TYR A 141 21.36 -6.88 -8.16
C TYR A 141 22.04 -5.96 -7.15
N ILE A 142 22.42 -6.47 -5.97
CA ILE A 142 22.98 -5.63 -4.90
C ILE A 142 24.25 -4.88 -5.32
N ASN A 143 25.09 -5.50 -6.16
CA ASN A 143 26.31 -4.88 -6.68
C ASN A 143 26.05 -3.98 -7.90
N GLN A 144 24.84 -3.99 -8.46
CA GLN A 144 24.45 -3.19 -9.63
C GLN A 144 23.04 -2.60 -9.45
N PRO A 145 22.87 -1.67 -8.49
CA PRO A 145 21.55 -1.14 -8.12
C PRO A 145 20.91 -0.29 -9.24
N ASP A 146 21.71 0.26 -10.15
CA ASP A 146 21.23 1.11 -11.25
C ASP A 146 20.71 0.30 -12.45
N GLN A 147 20.80 -1.02 -12.40
CA GLN A 147 20.46 -1.89 -13.51
C GLN A 147 19.46 -2.97 -13.13
N THR A 148 18.37 -3.03 -13.90
CA THR A 148 17.38 -4.09 -13.76
C THR A 148 17.97 -5.40 -14.26
N VAL A 149 17.99 -6.41 -13.40
CA VAL A 149 18.46 -7.76 -13.72
C VAL A 149 17.32 -8.76 -13.85
N GLY A 150 16.11 -8.38 -13.46
CA GLY A 150 14.99 -9.30 -13.48
C GLY A 150 13.69 -8.68 -13.05
N GLY A 151 12.68 -9.53 -12.87
CA GLY A 151 11.37 -9.12 -12.45
C GLY A 151 10.30 -10.17 -12.76
N GLY A 152 9.07 -9.74 -12.62
CA GLY A 152 7.90 -10.57 -12.85
C GLY A 152 6.63 -9.75 -12.84
N GLU A 153 5.57 -10.29 -13.41
CA GLU A 153 4.25 -9.66 -13.36
C GLU A 153 3.16 -10.71 -13.19
N MET A 154 2.19 -10.41 -12.33
CA MET A 154 1.00 -11.23 -12.12
C MET A 154 -0.24 -10.35 -12.23
N TYR A 155 -1.31 -10.90 -12.81
CA TYR A 155 -2.56 -10.16 -13.04
C TYR A 155 -3.72 -10.73 -12.22
N ASN A 156 -4.74 -9.91 -12.01
CA ASN A 156 -6.03 -10.28 -11.41
C ASN A 156 -5.87 -10.98 -10.05
N LEU A 157 -5.08 -10.39 -9.16
CA LEU A 157 -4.85 -10.93 -7.82
C LEU A 157 -5.97 -10.45 -6.88
N HIS A 158 -6.79 -11.40 -6.43
CA HIS A 158 -7.88 -11.15 -5.49
C HIS A 158 -7.48 -11.55 -4.06
N LEU A 159 -7.30 -10.56 -3.20
CA LEU A 159 -6.97 -10.75 -1.80
C LEU A 159 -8.26 -10.71 -0.97
N LYS A 160 -8.59 -11.86 -0.37
CA LYS A 160 -9.79 -11.98 0.48
C LYS A 160 -9.63 -11.19 1.77
N ALA A 161 -10.71 -10.60 2.27
CA ALA A 161 -10.75 -9.93 3.57
C ALA A 161 -10.31 -10.87 4.70
N HIS A 162 -9.54 -10.34 5.66
CA HIS A 162 -9.00 -11.07 6.84
C HIS A 162 -8.42 -12.46 6.54
N SER A 163 -7.72 -12.60 5.41
CA SER A 163 -7.26 -13.90 4.94
C SER A 163 -5.87 -13.84 4.36
N ILE A 164 -5.23 -15.01 4.29
CA ILE A 164 -3.95 -15.21 3.63
C ILE A 164 -4.21 -15.80 2.26
N THR A 165 -3.74 -15.12 1.22
CA THR A 165 -3.81 -15.59 -0.17
C THR A 165 -2.42 -16.09 -0.57
N ASN A 166 -2.29 -17.40 -0.76
CA ASN A 166 -1.04 -18.02 -1.21
C ASN A 166 -0.98 -18.00 -2.72
N VAL A 167 0.04 -17.37 -3.29
CA VAL A 167 0.27 -17.33 -4.74
C VAL A 167 1.72 -17.69 -5.06
N THR A 168 1.93 -18.18 -6.28
CA THR A 168 3.26 -18.41 -6.83
C THR A 168 3.55 -17.30 -7.83
N PHE A 169 4.37 -16.33 -7.42
CA PHE A 169 4.72 -15.19 -8.25
C PHE A 169 5.75 -15.60 -9.31
N PRO A 170 5.51 -15.35 -10.61
CA PRO A 170 6.48 -15.63 -11.66
C PRO A 170 7.66 -14.67 -11.53
N PHE A 171 8.88 -15.18 -11.40
CA PHE A 171 10.08 -14.35 -11.27
C PHE A 171 11.18 -14.85 -12.21
N GLN A 172 11.76 -13.93 -12.95
CA GLN A 172 12.82 -14.21 -13.91
C GLN A 172 13.99 -13.27 -13.67
N VAL A 173 15.21 -13.83 -13.68
CA VAL A 173 16.46 -13.08 -13.62
C VAL A 173 17.25 -13.37 -14.88
N VAL A 174 17.68 -12.31 -15.58
CA VAL A 174 18.46 -12.39 -16.81
C VAL A 174 19.84 -11.82 -16.55
N TYR A 175 20.85 -12.66 -16.77
CA TYR A 175 22.24 -12.24 -16.79
C TYR A 175 22.64 -11.80 -18.20
N ASP A 176 23.26 -10.63 -18.29
CA ASP A 176 23.83 -10.09 -19.52
C ASP A 176 25.24 -9.56 -19.29
N PRO A 177 26.28 -10.19 -19.88
CA PRO A 177 27.67 -9.77 -19.66
C PRO A 177 27.97 -8.41 -20.26
N SER A 178 27.18 -7.91 -21.21
CA SER A 178 27.36 -6.56 -21.77
C SER A 178 26.97 -5.47 -20.78
N LYS A 179 26.16 -5.84 -19.77
CA LYS A 179 25.64 -4.92 -18.76
C LYS A 179 26.27 -5.16 -17.38
N ASP A 180 26.89 -6.32 -17.17
CA ASP A 180 27.61 -6.65 -15.93
C ASP A 180 29.02 -6.03 -15.93
N LYS A 181 29.15 -4.82 -15.40
CA LYS A 181 30.44 -4.14 -15.29
C LYS A 181 31.42 -4.99 -14.49
N ASP A 182 32.61 -5.21 -15.05
CA ASP A 182 33.70 -6.00 -14.45
C ASP A 182 33.34 -7.46 -14.08
N HIS A 183 32.20 -7.93 -14.58
CA HIS A 183 31.63 -9.25 -14.30
C HIS A 183 31.32 -9.49 -12.81
N GLU A 184 30.98 -8.43 -12.06
CA GLU A 184 30.75 -8.52 -10.62
C GLU A 184 29.55 -9.39 -10.25
N MET A 185 28.44 -9.27 -10.99
CA MET A 185 27.26 -10.12 -10.76
C MET A 185 27.59 -11.58 -11.03
N LEU A 186 28.31 -11.87 -12.12
CA LEU A 186 28.72 -13.24 -12.43
C LEU A 186 29.62 -13.84 -11.35
N ARG A 187 30.65 -13.10 -10.90
CA ARG A 187 31.57 -13.56 -9.85
C ARG A 187 30.82 -13.86 -8.55
N ASP A 188 29.91 -12.99 -8.17
CA ASP A 188 29.13 -13.15 -6.94
C ASP A 188 28.19 -14.37 -7.02
N ILE A 189 27.52 -14.59 -8.16
CA ILE A 189 26.72 -15.79 -8.39
C ILE A 189 27.58 -17.06 -8.30
N VAL A 190 28.79 -17.04 -8.86
CA VAL A 190 29.71 -18.18 -8.80
C VAL A 190 30.16 -18.46 -7.36
N ASP A 191 30.56 -17.42 -6.64
CA ASP A 191 31.05 -17.53 -5.28
C ASP A 191 29.95 -18.00 -4.31
N LEU A 192 28.71 -17.53 -4.49
CA LEU A 192 27.59 -17.88 -3.61
C LEU A 192 26.93 -19.20 -3.99
N CYS A 193 26.71 -19.49 -5.27
CA CYS A 193 25.93 -20.66 -5.70
C CYS A 193 26.77 -21.89 -6.05
N ILE A 194 28.01 -21.74 -6.55
CA ILE A 194 28.85 -22.88 -6.96
C ILE A 194 29.81 -23.29 -5.86
N SER A 195 30.45 -22.31 -5.21
CA SER A 195 31.43 -22.56 -4.14
C SER A 195 30.93 -22.02 -2.80
N PRO A 196 29.76 -22.46 -2.31
CA PRO A 196 29.20 -21.95 -1.07
C PRO A 196 30.21 -22.17 0.04
N LYS A 197 30.62 -21.07 0.70
CA LYS A 197 31.51 -21.15 1.86
C LYS A 197 30.86 -22.10 2.88
N GLN A 198 31.63 -23.12 3.25
CA GLN A 198 31.26 -24.36 3.93
C GLN A 198 30.60 -24.13 5.30
N ASN A 199 29.34 -23.68 5.32
CA ASN A 199 28.65 -23.28 6.55
C ASN A 199 27.21 -23.79 6.63
N ASN A 200 26.90 -25.01 6.14
CA ASN A 200 25.62 -25.72 6.28
C ASN A 200 24.32 -24.93 5.97
N SER A 201 24.42 -23.71 5.46
CA SER A 201 23.32 -22.85 5.04
C SER A 201 23.07 -23.04 3.55
N VAL A 202 21.80 -23.12 3.18
CA VAL A 202 21.41 -23.15 1.76
C VAL A 202 21.90 -21.84 1.11
N PRO A 203 22.64 -21.89 -0.01
CA PRO A 203 23.17 -20.69 -0.65
C PRO A 203 22.03 -19.81 -1.19
N THR A 204 22.12 -18.50 -0.94
CA THR A 204 21.12 -17.50 -1.33
C THR A 204 21.77 -16.34 -2.09
N LEU A 205 20.97 -15.71 -2.95
CA LEU A 205 21.29 -14.51 -3.71
C LEU A 205 20.38 -13.38 -3.22
N THR A 206 20.94 -12.20 -3.01
CA THR A 206 20.22 -11.04 -2.51
C THR A 206 19.86 -10.09 -3.65
N PHE A 207 18.58 -9.75 -3.75
CA PHE A 207 18.07 -8.81 -4.74
C PHE A 207 17.33 -7.66 -4.06
N HIS A 208 17.59 -6.44 -4.53
CA HIS A 208 16.69 -5.32 -4.30
C HIS A 208 15.55 -5.41 -5.30
N TYR A 209 14.32 -5.10 -4.89
CA TYR A 209 13.21 -5.08 -5.84
C TYR A 209 12.21 -3.97 -5.55
N ASP A 210 11.64 -3.46 -6.62
CA ASP A 210 10.53 -2.52 -6.62
C ASP A 210 9.25 -3.29 -6.91
N LEU A 211 8.33 -3.28 -5.95
CA LEU A 211 7.00 -3.85 -6.09
C LEU A 211 5.99 -2.75 -6.43
N MET A 212 5.31 -2.92 -7.56
CA MET A 212 4.40 -1.94 -8.15
C MET A 212 3.02 -2.60 -8.35
N PRO A 213 2.18 -2.67 -7.30
CA PRO A 213 0.81 -3.13 -7.43
C PRO A 213 -0.08 -2.06 -8.08
N VAL A 214 -0.97 -2.49 -8.96
CA VAL A 214 -1.97 -1.65 -9.60
C VAL A 214 -3.31 -1.89 -8.91
N VAL A 215 -3.72 -0.93 -8.09
CA VAL A 215 -5.00 -0.98 -7.39
C VAL A 215 -6.04 -0.21 -8.19
N LYS A 216 -7.18 -0.86 -8.47
CA LYS A 216 -8.31 -0.23 -9.14
C LYS A 216 -9.48 -0.05 -8.17
N ILE A 217 -9.82 1.21 -7.91
CA ILE A 217 -10.96 1.57 -7.07
C ILE A 217 -11.95 2.35 -7.94
N ILE A 218 -13.03 1.68 -8.35
CA ILE A 218 -14.15 2.20 -9.17
C ILE A 218 -13.67 2.74 -10.54
N SER A 219 -13.02 3.91 -10.58
CA SER A 219 -12.51 4.56 -11.79
C SER A 219 -11.11 5.18 -11.63
N LEU A 220 -10.47 5.05 -10.47
CA LEU A 220 -9.13 5.56 -10.22
C LEU A 220 -8.13 4.40 -10.14
N THR A 221 -7.02 4.55 -10.87
CA THR A 221 -5.88 3.64 -10.83
C THR A 221 -4.80 4.24 -9.96
N TYR A 222 -4.40 3.53 -8.91
CA TYR A 222 -3.31 3.93 -8.03
C TYR A 222 -2.18 2.91 -8.11
N GLN A 223 -0.94 3.39 -8.23
CA GLN A 223 0.26 2.57 -8.41
C GLN A 223 1.37 3.04 -7.45
N PRO A 224 1.36 2.58 -6.18
CA PRO A 224 2.47 2.84 -5.28
C PRO A 224 3.70 2.02 -5.70
N ILE A 225 4.88 2.50 -5.31
CA ILE A 225 6.15 1.77 -5.48
C ILE A 225 6.67 1.44 -4.09
N TYR A 226 6.97 0.16 -3.85
CA TYR A 226 7.56 -0.32 -2.60
C TYR A 226 8.94 -0.91 -2.85
N HIS A 227 9.95 -0.32 -2.20
CA HIS A 227 11.33 -0.80 -2.26
C HIS A 227 11.56 -1.85 -1.18
N GLN A 228 12.02 -3.04 -1.54
CA GLN A 228 12.21 -4.17 -0.64
C GLN A 228 13.49 -4.94 -0.99
N VAL A 229 13.87 -5.89 -0.12
CA VAL A 229 15.01 -6.79 -0.30
C VAL A 229 14.53 -8.22 -0.12
N VAL A 230 14.96 -9.12 -1.00
CA VAL A 230 14.65 -10.55 -0.90
C VAL A 230 15.92 -11.37 -1.04
N GLU A 231 16.00 -12.44 -0.24
CA GLU A 231 17.03 -13.46 -0.34
C GLU A 231 16.41 -14.69 -1.00
N VAL A 232 16.93 -15.05 -2.17
CA VAL A 232 16.39 -16.14 -2.99
C VAL A 232 17.40 -17.27 -3.04
N THR A 233 16.94 -18.50 -2.81
CA THR A 233 17.77 -19.70 -2.92
C THR A 233 18.33 -19.84 -4.34
N CYS A 234 19.60 -20.21 -4.46
CA CYS A 234 20.25 -20.44 -5.75
C CYS A 234 19.44 -21.43 -6.62
N PRO A 235 19.02 -21.04 -7.83
CA PRO A 235 18.13 -21.84 -8.68
C PRO A 235 18.83 -22.98 -9.42
N VAL A 236 20.17 -23.06 -9.36
CA VAL A 236 20.98 -24.07 -10.04
C VAL A 236 21.86 -24.83 -9.06
N GLN A 237 21.88 -26.16 -9.18
CA GLN A 237 22.96 -27.00 -8.67
C GLN A 237 24.16 -26.84 -9.61
N GLY A 238 25.36 -26.61 -9.06
CA GLY A 238 26.50 -25.99 -9.74
C GLY A 238 26.93 -26.55 -11.11
N GLU A 239 26.58 -27.78 -11.48
CA GLU A 239 27.04 -28.43 -12.72
C GLU A 239 26.64 -27.69 -14.01
N GLN A 240 25.41 -27.17 -14.11
CA GLN A 240 24.93 -26.47 -15.32
C GLN A 240 25.61 -25.11 -15.49
N LEU A 241 25.89 -24.44 -14.37
CA LEU A 241 26.55 -23.13 -14.37
C LEU A 241 28.06 -23.28 -14.61
N LEU A 242 28.68 -24.35 -14.09
CA LEU A 242 30.08 -24.71 -14.35
C LEU A 242 30.35 -24.94 -15.85
N LEU A 243 29.44 -25.61 -16.56
CA LEU A 243 29.55 -25.80 -18.01
C LEU A 243 29.54 -24.45 -18.76
N LEU A 244 28.69 -23.50 -18.36
CA LEU A 244 28.69 -22.16 -18.96
C LEU A 244 29.98 -21.39 -18.68
N ILE A 245 30.48 -21.45 -17.45
CA ILE A 245 31.71 -20.74 -17.07
C ILE A 245 32.91 -21.31 -17.81
N LYS A 246 32.96 -22.63 -17.99
CA LYS A 246 33.99 -23.29 -18.80
C LYS A 246 33.99 -22.77 -20.22
N ASP A 247 32.82 -22.66 -20.86
CA ASP A 247 32.70 -22.10 -22.21
C ASP A 247 33.11 -20.61 -22.28
N MET A 248 32.74 -19.82 -21.26
CA MET A 248 33.10 -18.40 -21.18
C MET A 248 34.59 -18.18 -20.99
N ILE A 249 35.22 -18.88 -20.04
CA ILE A 249 36.67 -18.81 -19.78
C ILE A 249 37.45 -19.25 -21.01
N VAL A 250 37.03 -20.35 -21.65
CA VAL A 250 37.63 -20.79 -22.90
C VAL A 250 37.50 -19.67 -23.93
N SER A 251 36.31 -19.07 -24.13
CA SER A 251 36.11 -18.03 -25.15
C SER A 251 37.00 -16.79 -25.01
N TYR A 252 37.33 -16.38 -23.77
CA TYR A 252 38.07 -15.15 -23.44
C TYR A 252 39.61 -15.28 -23.47
N LEU A 253 40.16 -16.49 -23.61
CA LEU A 253 41.62 -16.69 -23.68
C LEU A 253 42.16 -16.35 -25.08
N PRO A 254 43.17 -15.45 -25.19
CA PRO A 254 43.87 -15.22 -26.44
C PRO A 254 44.76 -16.44 -26.77
N GLY A 255 44.54 -17.04 -27.95
CA GLY A 255 45.38 -18.11 -28.49
C GLY A 255 44.74 -19.51 -28.46
N VAL A 256 44.84 -20.20 -29.61
CA VAL A 256 44.25 -21.53 -29.85
C VAL A 256 44.88 -22.62 -28.96
N LEU A 257 46.19 -22.52 -28.69
CA LEU A 257 46.94 -23.48 -27.89
C LEU A 257 46.57 -23.43 -26.40
N LEU A 258 46.39 -22.22 -25.85
CA LEU A 258 46.03 -22.02 -24.44
C LEU A 258 44.59 -22.48 -24.17
N LYS A 259 43.67 -22.24 -25.12
CA LYS A 259 42.29 -22.76 -25.10
C LYS A 259 42.25 -24.28 -24.97
N SER A 260 43.05 -25.00 -25.76
CA SER A 260 43.04 -26.47 -25.78
C SER A 260 43.59 -27.11 -24.49
N HIS A 261 44.68 -26.55 -23.94
CA HIS A 261 45.31 -27.09 -22.72
C HIS A 261 44.47 -26.80 -21.47
N LEU A 262 43.86 -25.61 -21.36
CA LEU A 262 43.01 -25.28 -20.22
C LEU A 262 41.68 -26.05 -20.26
N ALA A 263 41.10 -26.25 -21.44
CA ALA A 263 39.89 -27.06 -21.61
C ALA A 263 40.10 -28.53 -21.23
N ALA A 264 41.31 -29.07 -21.47
CA ALA A 264 41.72 -30.41 -21.05
C ALA A 264 41.97 -30.50 -19.53
N LEU A 265 42.61 -29.49 -18.92
CA LEU A 265 42.80 -29.40 -17.47
C LEU A 265 41.47 -29.26 -16.72
N LEU A 266 40.53 -28.44 -17.22
CA LEU A 266 39.18 -28.31 -16.67
C LEU A 266 38.27 -29.53 -16.95
N HIS A 267 38.68 -30.47 -17.81
CA HIS A 267 38.02 -31.78 -17.96
C HIS A 267 38.62 -32.86 -17.04
N ALA A 268 39.81 -32.63 -16.49
CA ALA A 268 40.50 -33.59 -15.62
C ALA A 268 40.32 -33.26 -14.12
N LEU A 269 39.88 -32.04 -13.79
CA LEU A 269 39.66 -31.55 -12.42
C LEU A 269 38.20 -31.67 -11.96
N PHE A 270 37.28 -32.05 -12.85
CA PHE A 270 35.86 -32.29 -12.61
C PHE A 270 35.44 -33.54 -13.38
#